data_AF-A0A7Y7N851-F1
#
_entry.id   AF-A0A7Y7N851-F1
#
_cell.length_a   1.000
_cell.length_b   1.000
_cell.length_c   1.000
_cell.angle_alpha   90.00
_cell.angle_beta   90.00
_cell.angle_gamma   90.00
#
_symmetry.space_group_name_H-M   'P 1'
#
loop_
_entity.id
_entity.type
_entity.pdbx_description
1 polymer ?
#
loop_
_entity_poly.entity_id
_entity_poly.type
_entity_poly.pdbx_seq_one_letter_code
_entity_poly.pdbx_strand_id
1 'polypeptide(L)'
;MSRAAKQKQPDLLSEERNLCPPSHERSILNVCLVYPNRYQTGMSNLGFQTVYSLFAMSPGITCERAFLPDRAELEEHKHSNKPILSLESRLPLADFDLIAFSTSFEPDYLNIALMLHLSCIPLLSRDRDESHPLVIAGGAALFINPEPVADLMDLICIGEGEGIIPGLLATLMSPEAMDRRELLVALSGLTGIYIPRFHHPRHQSGRLVGFETETGIPCRIERVCAELEKHPPAQTVI
;
A
#
# COMPACT_ATOMS: atom_id res chain seq x y z
N MET A 1 -2.75 11.30 36.56
CA MET A 1 -2.76 9.84 36.77
C MET A 1 -1.65 9.21 35.93
N SER A 2 -0.95 8.25 36.55
CA SER A 2 0.24 7.46 36.18
C SER A 2 1.24 7.99 35.13
N ARG A 3 2.41 8.40 35.64
CA ARG A 3 3.68 8.69 34.94
C ARG A 3 4.33 7.48 34.23
N ALA A 4 3.64 6.34 34.11
CA ALA A 4 4.21 5.08 33.60
C ALA A 4 4.01 4.81 32.10
N ALA A 5 3.17 5.57 31.39
CA ALA A 5 2.96 5.41 29.94
C ALA A 5 3.96 6.20 29.07
N LYS A 6 4.92 6.91 29.67
CA LYS A 6 6.10 7.47 28.99
C LYS A 6 7.23 6.45 28.92
N GLN A 7 6.91 5.18 28.70
CA GLN A 7 7.94 4.18 28.44
C GLN A 7 8.40 4.41 27.00
N LYS A 8 9.50 5.17 26.88
CA LYS A 8 10.27 5.43 25.66
C LYS A 8 10.14 4.26 24.69
N GLN A 9 9.34 4.44 23.64
CA GLN A 9 9.61 3.74 22.40
C GLN A 9 11.07 4.06 22.08
N PRO A 10 11.96 3.06 21.88
CA PRO A 10 13.28 3.35 21.37
C PRO A 10 13.10 4.24 20.15
N ASP A 11 13.92 5.28 20.03
CA ASP A 11 13.91 6.14 18.86
C ASP A 11 14.41 5.29 17.70
N LEU A 12 13.49 4.52 17.08
CA LEU A 12 13.78 3.53 16.05
C LEU A 12 14.54 4.21 14.90
N LEU A 13 14.18 5.46 14.60
CA LEU A 13 14.85 6.28 13.61
C LEU A 13 16.30 6.61 13.98
N SER A 14 16.61 6.82 15.27
CA SER A 14 17.99 7.05 15.71
C SER A 14 18.89 5.82 15.60
N GLU A 15 18.30 4.62 15.61
CA GLU A 15 19.02 3.35 15.45
C GLU A 15 19.12 2.93 13.97
N GLU A 16 18.30 3.55 13.10
CA GLU A 16 18.32 3.30 11.67
C GLU A 16 19.47 4.02 10.95
N ARG A 17 20.03 3.34 9.95
CA ARG A 17 20.82 4.00 8.92
C ARG A 17 19.94 4.28 7.72
N ASN A 18 19.45 5.51 7.60
CA ASN A 18 18.68 5.93 6.43
C ASN A 18 19.62 6.03 5.20
N LEU A 19 19.28 5.31 4.14
CA LEU A 19 20.03 5.28 2.87
C LEU A 19 19.36 6.12 1.78
N CYS A 20 18.15 6.64 2.05
CA CYS A 20 17.42 7.52 1.14
C CYS A 20 17.66 8.99 1.50
N PRO A 21 17.55 9.91 0.54
CA PRO A 21 17.61 11.34 0.83
C PRO A 21 16.46 11.77 1.75
N PRO A 22 16.63 12.87 2.53
CA PRO A 22 15.54 13.44 3.31
C PRO A 22 14.41 13.91 2.39
N SER A 23 13.19 13.93 2.93
CA SER A 23 11.97 14.36 2.24
C SER A 23 12.12 15.75 1.59
N HIS A 24 11.53 15.91 0.41
CA HIS A 24 11.61 17.16 -0.34
C HIS A 24 10.89 18.32 0.38
N GLU A 25 11.49 19.52 0.41
CA GLU A 25 10.88 20.71 1.03
C GLU A 25 9.52 21.12 0.39
N ARG A 26 9.28 20.72 -0.85
CA ARG A 26 8.00 20.87 -1.55
C ARG A 26 7.57 19.52 -2.13
N SER A 27 6.65 18.87 -1.42
CA SER A 27 6.00 17.64 -1.83
C SER A 27 4.75 17.94 -2.66
N ILE A 28 4.55 17.21 -3.76
CA ILE A 28 3.33 17.17 -4.57
C ILE A 28 2.42 16.06 -4.05
N LEU A 29 3.00 14.94 -3.63
CA LEU A 29 2.27 13.75 -3.17
C LEU A 29 2.90 13.21 -1.88
N ASN A 30 2.11 13.15 -0.81
CA ASN A 30 2.49 12.55 0.46
C ASN A 30 2.01 11.11 0.51
N VAL A 31 2.96 10.18 0.57
CA VAL A 31 2.74 8.75 0.55
C VAL A 31 3.07 8.17 1.93
N CYS A 32 2.18 7.36 2.48
CA CYS A 32 2.50 6.49 3.59
C CYS A 32 2.63 5.05 3.08
N LEU A 33 3.85 4.52 3.09
CA LEU A 33 4.11 3.12 2.79
C LEU A 33 3.93 2.28 4.05
N VAL A 34 2.93 1.42 4.05
CA VAL A 34 2.49 0.67 5.22
C VAL A 34 2.89 -0.79 5.10
N TYR A 35 3.60 -1.29 6.11
CA TYR A 35 3.78 -2.72 6.27
C TYR A 35 2.73 -3.23 7.28
N PRO A 36 1.80 -4.11 6.89
CA PRO A 36 0.70 -4.60 7.75
C PRO A 36 1.17 -5.63 8.80
N ASN A 37 2.36 -5.42 9.37
CA ASN A 37 2.94 -6.22 10.43
C ASN A 37 3.91 -5.35 11.26
N ARG A 38 4.61 -5.97 12.21
CA ARG A 38 5.57 -5.27 13.08
C ARG A 38 6.72 -4.66 12.28
N TYR A 39 7.22 -3.55 12.82
CA TYR A 39 8.39 -2.83 12.32
C TYR A 39 9.57 -3.74 11.95
N GLN A 40 9.99 -4.65 12.84
CA GLN A 40 11.15 -5.49 12.59
C GLN A 40 10.95 -6.42 11.38
N THR A 41 9.73 -6.91 11.17
CA THR A 41 9.38 -7.76 10.01
C THR A 41 9.43 -6.95 8.73
N GLY A 42 8.85 -5.74 8.72
CA GLY A 42 8.86 -4.86 7.55
C GLY A 42 10.27 -4.38 7.18
N MET A 43 11.10 -4.05 8.17
CA MET A 43 12.49 -3.63 7.93
C MET A 43 13.40 -4.78 7.48
N SER A 44 13.01 -6.02 7.77
CA SER A 44 13.70 -7.23 7.25
C SER A 44 13.18 -7.66 5.88
N ASN A 45 12.20 -6.95 5.30
CA ASN A 45 11.59 -7.30 4.03
C ASN A 45 12.21 -6.49 2.88
N LEU A 46 12.96 -7.16 2.00
CA LEU A 46 13.62 -6.50 0.88
C LEU A 46 12.62 -5.83 -0.08
N GLY A 47 11.48 -6.48 -0.36
CA GLY A 47 10.45 -5.89 -1.22
C GLY A 47 9.88 -4.59 -0.66
N PHE A 48 9.65 -4.53 0.65
CA PHE A 48 9.24 -3.29 1.33
C PHE A 48 10.31 -2.21 1.23
N GLN A 49 11.58 -2.54 1.49
CA GLN A 49 12.69 -1.59 1.36
C GLN A 49 12.85 -1.07 -0.07
N THR A 50 12.70 -1.94 -1.07
CA THR A 50 12.75 -1.55 -2.48
C THR A 50 11.64 -0.58 -2.83
N VAL A 51 10.39 -0.89 -2.46
CA VAL A 51 9.25 0.00 -2.71
C VAL A 51 9.41 1.34 -1.97
N TYR A 52 9.89 1.32 -0.73
CA TYR A 52 10.21 2.53 0.02
C TYR A 52 11.23 3.39 -0.74
N SER A 53 12.31 2.79 -1.23
CA SER A 53 13.31 3.49 -2.03
C SER A 53 12.74 4.05 -3.33
N LEU A 54 11.84 3.34 -4.01
CA LEU A 54 11.21 3.81 -5.24
C LEU A 54 10.37 5.08 -5.00
N PHE A 55 9.57 5.12 -3.94
CA PHE A 55 8.82 6.32 -3.59
C PHE A 55 9.72 7.44 -3.09
N ALA A 56 10.62 7.15 -2.13
CA ALA A 56 11.48 8.15 -1.49
C ALA A 56 12.50 8.79 -2.45
N MET A 57 12.89 8.09 -3.52
CA MET A 57 13.78 8.65 -4.56
C MET A 57 13.04 9.38 -5.67
N SER A 58 11.70 9.29 -5.71
CA SER A 58 10.92 9.91 -6.78
C SER A 58 10.73 11.41 -6.50
N PRO A 59 11.11 12.31 -7.44
CA PRO A 59 11.00 13.75 -7.23
C PRO A 59 9.57 14.20 -6.93
N GLY A 60 9.42 15.07 -5.93
CA GLY A 60 8.12 15.63 -5.56
C GLY A 60 7.27 14.70 -4.69
N ILE A 61 7.81 13.58 -4.19
CA ILE A 61 7.13 12.69 -3.27
C ILE A 61 7.78 12.74 -1.89
N THR A 62 6.96 12.82 -0.85
CA THR A 62 7.37 12.51 0.51
C THR A 62 6.85 11.12 0.85
N CYS A 63 7.74 10.20 1.18
CA CYS A 63 7.36 8.86 1.60
C CYS A 63 7.68 8.68 3.08
N GLU A 64 6.65 8.43 3.88
CA GLU A 64 6.77 8.02 5.28
C GLU A 64 6.36 6.55 5.42
N ARG A 65 6.74 5.92 6.53
CA ARG A 65 6.45 4.52 6.81
C ARG A 65 5.47 4.40 7.96
N ALA A 66 4.63 3.38 7.92
CA ALA A 66 3.83 2.98 9.08
C ALA A 66 3.76 1.46 9.21
N PHE A 67 3.51 1.01 10.43
CA PHE A 67 3.52 -0.39 10.82
C PHE A 67 2.33 -0.70 11.70
N LEU A 68 1.95 -1.97 11.79
CA LEU A 68 0.93 -2.39 12.73
C LEU A 68 1.44 -2.12 14.17
N PRO A 69 0.68 -1.39 15.00
CA PRO A 69 1.06 -1.16 16.39
C PRO A 69 1.22 -2.48 17.15
N ASP A 70 2.14 -2.51 18.12
CA ASP A 70 2.31 -3.70 18.93
C ASP A 70 1.10 -3.96 19.85
N ARG A 71 1.11 -5.08 20.57
CA ARG A 71 -0.04 -5.46 21.41
C ARG A 71 -0.31 -4.44 22.52
N ALA A 72 0.72 -3.79 23.08
CA ALA A 72 0.54 -2.79 24.13
C ALA A 72 -0.03 -1.50 23.55
N GLU A 73 0.48 -1.06 22.39
CA GLU A 73 -0.03 0.09 21.66
C GLU A 73 -1.47 -0.11 21.21
N LEU A 74 -1.82 -1.30 20.67
CA LEU A 74 -3.19 -1.64 20.29
C LEU A 74 -4.18 -1.52 21.46
N GLU A 75 -3.78 -1.90 22.67
CA GLU A 75 -4.61 -1.69 23.85
C GLU A 75 -4.76 -0.20 24.17
N GLU A 76 -3.72 0.63 24.03
CA GLU A 76 -3.86 2.09 24.17
C GLU A 76 -4.79 2.68 23.11
N HIS A 77 -4.70 2.23 21.86
CA HIS A 77 -5.58 2.68 20.77
C HIS A 77 -7.05 2.42 21.08
N LYS A 78 -7.40 1.24 21.63
CA LYS A 78 -8.78 0.91 22.06
C LYS A 78 -9.34 1.87 23.11
N HIS A 79 -8.48 2.45 23.95
CA HIS A 79 -8.90 3.33 25.05
C HIS A 79 -8.85 4.81 24.69
N SER A 80 -8.05 5.18 23.68
CA SER A 80 -7.75 6.58 23.37
C SER A 80 -8.27 7.07 22.01
N ASN A 81 -8.76 6.18 21.15
CA ASN A 81 -9.17 6.48 19.76
C ASN A 81 -8.12 7.27 18.97
N LYS A 82 -6.84 7.12 19.31
CA LYS A 82 -5.75 7.71 18.53
C LYS A 82 -5.63 6.97 17.19
N PRO A 83 -5.42 7.66 16.06
CA PRO A 83 -5.15 7.00 14.79
C PRO A 83 -3.75 6.40 14.79
N ILE A 84 -3.49 5.48 13.85
CA ILE A 84 -2.11 5.04 13.57
C ILE A 84 -1.34 6.24 13.01
N LEU A 85 -0.13 6.42 13.50
CA LEU A 85 0.76 7.50 13.10
C LEU A 85 1.93 6.95 12.28
N SER A 86 2.40 7.74 11.32
CA SER A 86 3.64 7.47 10.61
C SER A 86 4.85 7.45 11.55
N LEU A 87 5.92 6.78 11.12
CA LEU A 87 7.14 6.62 11.90
C LEU A 87 7.94 7.92 11.95
N GLU A 88 8.10 8.60 10.81
CA GLU A 88 8.95 9.78 10.64
C GLU A 88 8.38 11.02 11.31
N SER A 89 7.23 11.50 10.84
CA SER A 89 6.66 12.78 11.29
C SER A 89 5.51 12.63 12.28
N ARG A 90 5.11 11.39 12.60
CA ARG A 90 4.00 11.07 13.52
C ARG A 90 2.66 11.66 13.04
N LEU A 91 2.44 11.62 11.73
CA LEU A 91 1.21 12.08 11.10
C LEU A 91 0.17 10.94 11.04
N PRO A 92 -1.12 11.22 11.31
CA PRO A 92 -2.20 10.27 11.09
C PRO A 92 -2.22 9.73 9.66
N LEU A 93 -2.53 8.45 9.47
CA LEU A 93 -2.61 7.86 8.12
C LEU A 93 -3.65 8.56 7.22
N ALA A 94 -4.73 9.08 7.81
CA ALA A 94 -5.78 9.78 7.07
C ALA A 94 -5.32 11.13 6.48
N ASP A 95 -4.18 11.67 6.92
CA ASP A 95 -3.65 12.97 6.46
C ASP A 95 -2.72 12.84 5.24
N PHE A 96 -2.49 11.62 4.74
CA PHE A 96 -1.71 11.36 3.52
C PHE A 96 -2.60 11.39 2.27
N ASP A 97 -1.99 11.64 1.11
CA ASP A 97 -2.70 11.58 -0.18
C ASP A 97 -2.86 10.12 -0.66
N LEU A 98 -1.84 9.30 -0.35
CA LEU A 98 -1.75 7.91 -0.76
C LEU A 98 -1.28 7.02 0.41
N ILE A 99 -2.03 5.94 0.66
CA ILE A 99 -1.60 4.85 1.54
C ILE A 99 -1.29 3.64 0.67
N ALA A 100 -0.06 3.14 0.73
CA ALA A 100 0.37 1.98 -0.03
C ALA A 100 0.68 0.81 0.92
N PHE A 101 -0.14 -0.23 0.93
CA PHE A 101 0.12 -1.45 1.69
C PHE A 101 1.07 -2.38 0.94
N SER A 102 2.22 -2.70 1.52
CA SER A 102 3.12 -3.73 1.00
C SER A 102 2.91 -5.04 1.77
N THR A 103 2.22 -5.98 1.14
CA THR A 103 1.68 -7.17 1.81
C THR A 103 2.43 -8.41 1.36
N SER A 104 3.16 -9.01 2.29
CA SER A 104 4.04 -10.14 1.99
C SER A 104 3.38 -11.50 2.20
N PHE A 105 2.44 -11.60 3.14
CA PHE A 105 1.82 -12.87 3.54
C PHE A 105 0.30 -12.71 3.70
N GLU A 106 -0.45 -13.78 3.44
CA GLU A 106 -1.92 -13.80 3.51
C GLU A 106 -2.49 -13.47 4.90
N PRO A 107 -1.88 -13.88 6.04
CA PRO A 107 -2.38 -13.48 7.35
C PRO A 107 -2.44 -11.96 7.56
N ASP A 108 -1.64 -11.19 6.82
CA ASP A 108 -1.59 -9.74 6.94
C ASP A 108 -2.85 -9.05 6.37
N TYR A 109 -3.71 -9.76 5.62
CA TYR A 109 -4.98 -9.21 5.12
C TYR A 109 -5.88 -8.69 6.24
N LEU A 110 -5.93 -9.41 7.36
CA LEU A 110 -6.69 -9.00 8.54
C LEU A 110 -6.09 -7.74 9.19
N ASN A 111 -4.76 -7.62 9.15
CA ASN A 111 -4.07 -6.47 9.69
C ASN A 111 -4.34 -5.21 8.86
N ILE A 112 -4.48 -5.33 7.54
CA ILE A 112 -4.88 -4.20 6.70
C ILE A 112 -6.25 -3.65 7.13
N ALA A 113 -7.25 -4.53 7.26
CA ALA A 113 -8.58 -4.14 7.71
C ALA A 113 -8.55 -3.47 9.10
N LEU A 114 -7.75 -4.03 10.02
CA LEU A 114 -7.54 -3.45 11.36
C LEU A 114 -6.89 -2.06 11.28
N MET A 115 -5.86 -1.87 10.45
CA MET A 115 -5.15 -0.59 10.34
C MET A 115 -6.01 0.52 9.74
N LEU A 116 -6.85 0.20 8.75
CA LEU A 116 -7.83 1.13 8.20
C LEU A 116 -8.83 1.56 9.28
N HIS A 117 -9.38 0.58 10.01
CA HIS A 117 -10.32 0.85 11.10
C HIS A 117 -9.72 1.74 12.20
N LEU A 118 -8.50 1.41 12.66
CA LEU A 118 -7.81 2.19 13.70
C LEU A 118 -7.49 3.61 13.23
N SER A 119 -7.29 3.82 11.93
CA SER A 119 -6.98 5.12 11.34
C SER A 119 -8.22 5.93 10.96
N CYS A 120 -9.42 5.46 11.32
CA CYS A 120 -10.70 6.08 10.95
C CYS A 120 -10.89 6.25 9.43
N ILE A 121 -10.28 5.37 8.63
CA ILE A 121 -10.45 5.33 7.18
C ILE A 121 -11.57 4.32 6.88
N PRO A 122 -12.57 4.65 6.03
CA PRO A 122 -13.64 3.72 5.69
C PRO A 122 -13.07 2.42 5.14
N LEU A 123 -13.54 1.31 5.71
CA LEU A 123 -13.00 -0.02 5.44
C LEU A 123 -13.19 -0.42 3.97
N LEU A 124 -14.37 -0.16 3.41
CA LEU A 124 -14.70 -0.51 2.03
C LEU A 124 -14.33 0.65 1.10
N SER A 125 -13.71 0.34 -0.04
CA SER A 125 -13.31 1.36 -1.03
C SER A 125 -14.49 2.13 -1.62
N ARG A 126 -15.69 1.52 -1.65
CA ARG A 126 -16.93 2.19 -2.09
C ARG A 126 -17.39 3.32 -1.16
N ASP A 127 -16.98 3.30 0.10
CA ASP A 127 -17.36 4.28 1.12
C ASP A 127 -16.35 5.44 1.23
N ARG A 128 -15.32 5.46 0.36
CA ARG A 128 -14.26 6.48 0.33
C ARG A 128 -14.49 7.49 -0.80
N ASP A 129 -14.49 8.77 -0.44
CA ASP A 129 -14.60 9.92 -1.35
C ASP A 129 -13.33 10.77 -1.36
N GLU A 130 -13.31 11.87 -2.11
CA GLU A 130 -12.14 12.76 -2.28
C GLU A 130 -11.51 13.28 -0.98
N SER A 131 -12.22 13.23 0.16
CA SER A 131 -11.65 13.64 1.46
C SER A 131 -10.76 12.57 2.10
N HIS A 132 -10.75 11.35 1.55
CA HIS A 132 -9.98 10.22 2.07
C HIS A 132 -8.74 9.95 1.21
N PRO A 133 -7.65 9.39 1.79
CA PRO A 133 -6.51 8.92 1.00
C PRO A 133 -6.93 7.88 -0.04
N LEU A 134 -6.21 7.85 -1.16
CA LEU A 134 -6.23 6.69 -2.03
C LEU A 134 -5.54 5.53 -1.29
N VAL A 135 -6.18 4.37 -1.23
CA VAL A 135 -5.62 3.18 -0.58
C VAL A 135 -5.31 2.15 -1.64
N ILE A 136 -4.01 1.88 -1.80
CA ILE A 136 -3.49 0.91 -2.73
C ILE A 136 -2.78 -0.21 -2.00
N ALA A 137 -2.61 -1.35 -2.66
CA ALA A 137 -1.84 -2.44 -2.10
C ALA A 137 -1.06 -3.21 -3.16
N GLY A 138 0.08 -3.78 -2.77
CA GLY A 138 0.88 -4.67 -3.58
C GLY A 138 1.62 -5.69 -2.72
N GLY A 139 2.56 -6.40 -3.32
CA GLY A 139 3.37 -7.41 -2.64
C GLY A 139 2.99 -8.84 -2.99
N ALA A 140 3.84 -9.78 -2.58
CA ALA A 140 3.80 -11.17 -3.05
C ALA A 140 2.44 -11.87 -2.77
N ALA A 141 1.80 -11.58 -1.64
CA ALA A 141 0.51 -12.18 -1.30
C ALA A 141 -0.61 -11.72 -2.25
N LEU A 142 -0.59 -10.44 -2.66
CA LEU A 142 -1.61 -9.87 -3.56
C LEU A 142 -1.35 -10.20 -5.02
N PHE A 143 -0.09 -10.45 -5.37
CA PHE A 143 0.27 -11.06 -6.64
C PHE A 143 -0.40 -12.45 -6.80
N ILE A 144 -0.49 -13.27 -5.74
CA ILE A 144 -1.08 -14.61 -5.80
C ILE A 144 -2.60 -14.57 -5.83
N ASN A 145 -3.22 -13.84 -4.89
CA ASN A 145 -4.66 -13.72 -4.83
C ASN A 145 -5.08 -12.36 -4.22
N PRO A 146 -5.49 -11.39 -5.04
CA PRO A 146 -5.90 -10.07 -4.55
C PRO A 146 -7.34 -10.04 -4.01
N GLU A 147 -8.18 -11.01 -4.37
CA GLU A 147 -9.62 -11.00 -4.06
C GLU A 147 -9.97 -10.89 -2.56
N PRO A 148 -9.25 -11.52 -1.61
CA PRO A 148 -9.58 -11.43 -0.19
C PRO A 148 -9.58 -9.99 0.38
N VAL A 149 -8.87 -9.07 -0.27
CA VAL A 149 -8.80 -7.66 0.15
C VAL A 149 -9.33 -6.69 -0.91
N ALA A 150 -9.87 -7.19 -2.03
CA ALA A 150 -10.27 -6.37 -3.16
C ALA A 150 -11.29 -5.27 -2.77
N ASP A 151 -12.30 -5.61 -1.97
CA ASP A 151 -13.28 -4.63 -1.49
C ASP A 151 -12.68 -3.55 -0.57
N LEU A 152 -11.48 -3.78 -0.02
CA LEU A 152 -10.79 -2.85 0.88
C LEU A 152 -9.89 -1.86 0.13
N MET A 153 -9.55 -2.13 -1.14
CA MET A 153 -8.57 -1.37 -1.92
C MET A 153 -9.23 -0.56 -3.02
N ASP A 154 -8.71 0.63 -3.31
CA ASP A 154 -9.07 1.33 -4.55
C ASP A 154 -8.37 0.70 -5.75
N LEU A 155 -7.12 0.29 -5.55
CA LEU A 155 -6.25 -0.26 -6.58
C LEU A 155 -5.25 -1.24 -5.97
N ILE A 156 -4.96 -2.30 -6.73
CA ILE A 156 -4.00 -3.33 -6.36
C ILE A 156 -2.95 -3.45 -7.48
N CYS A 157 -1.68 -3.36 -7.10
CA CYS A 157 -0.54 -3.56 -7.99
C CYS A 157 -0.21 -5.05 -8.08
N ILE A 158 -0.42 -5.65 -9.25
CA ILE A 158 -0.18 -7.05 -9.58
C ILE A 158 1.16 -7.19 -10.32
N GLY A 159 2.20 -7.58 -9.59
CA GLY A 159 3.54 -7.79 -10.12
C GLY A 159 4.60 -7.02 -9.35
N GLU A 160 5.68 -6.69 -10.04
CA GLU A 160 6.86 -6.04 -9.47
C GLU A 160 6.71 -4.50 -9.47
N GLY A 161 6.99 -3.89 -8.32
CA GLY A 161 6.77 -2.47 -8.09
C GLY A 161 7.66 -1.58 -8.96
N GLU A 162 8.86 -2.06 -9.31
CA GLU A 162 9.85 -1.39 -10.15
C GLU A 162 9.28 -1.01 -11.52
N GLY A 163 8.41 -1.86 -12.09
CA GLY A 163 7.76 -1.60 -13.37
C GLY A 163 6.41 -0.89 -13.26
N ILE A 164 5.76 -0.92 -12.10
CA ILE A 164 4.41 -0.37 -11.89
C ILE A 164 4.46 1.07 -11.34
N ILE A 165 5.28 1.30 -10.32
CA ILE A 165 5.32 2.56 -9.54
C ILE A 165 5.63 3.78 -10.41
N PRO A 166 6.58 3.75 -11.37
CA PRO A 166 6.86 4.93 -12.20
C PRO A 166 5.64 5.43 -12.98
N GLY A 167 4.88 4.53 -13.62
CA GLY A 167 3.68 4.88 -14.38
C GLY A 167 2.52 5.32 -13.48
N LEU A 168 2.37 4.66 -12.34
CA LEU A 168 1.42 5.04 -11.28
C LEU A 168 1.67 6.48 -10.82
N LEU A 169 2.92 6.79 -10.45
CA LEU A 169 3.32 8.12 -9.96
C LEU A 169 3.16 9.20 -11.03
N ALA A 170 3.52 8.91 -12.29
CA ALA A 170 3.33 9.84 -13.39
C ALA A 170 1.85 10.21 -13.59
N THR A 171 0.94 9.25 -13.39
CA THR A 171 -0.50 9.48 -13.49
C THR A 171 -1.05 10.24 -12.27
N LEU A 172 -0.62 9.86 -11.06
CA LEU A 172 -1.04 10.52 -9.81
C LEU A 172 -0.57 11.97 -9.68
N MET A 173 0.62 12.29 -10.21
CA MET A 173 1.20 13.64 -10.19
C MET A 173 0.90 14.43 -11.48
N SER A 174 -0.04 13.96 -12.30
CA SER A 174 -0.46 14.70 -13.49
C SER A 174 -1.03 16.07 -13.09
N PRO A 175 -0.70 17.16 -13.82
CA PRO A 175 -1.26 18.48 -13.56
C PRO A 175 -2.75 18.58 -13.93
N GLU A 176 -3.30 17.58 -14.62
CA GLU A 176 -4.72 17.52 -14.98
C GLU A 176 -5.56 17.25 -13.74
N ALA A 177 -6.55 18.11 -13.48
CA ALA A 177 -7.52 17.88 -12.42
C ALA A 177 -8.44 16.74 -12.85
N MET A 178 -8.31 15.59 -12.20
CA MET A 178 -9.17 14.43 -12.36
C MET A 178 -9.98 14.24 -11.08
N ASP A 179 -11.26 13.91 -11.21
CA ASP A 179 -11.96 13.29 -10.09
C ASP A 179 -11.43 11.87 -9.84
N ARG A 180 -11.76 11.27 -8.69
CA ARG A 180 -11.30 9.94 -8.31
C ARG A 180 -11.67 8.87 -9.33
N ARG A 181 -12.85 8.97 -9.95
CA ARG A 181 -13.27 7.97 -10.93
C ARG A 181 -12.46 8.13 -12.21
N GLU A 182 -12.26 9.35 -12.69
CA GLU A 182 -11.41 9.66 -13.85
C GLU A 182 -9.98 9.17 -13.62
N LEU A 183 -9.41 9.43 -12.43
CA LEU A 183 -8.10 8.96 -12.04
C LEU A 183 -8.02 7.42 -12.05
N LEU A 184 -9.00 6.73 -11.47
CA LEU A 184 -9.04 5.26 -11.47
C LEU A 184 -9.17 4.71 -12.90
N VAL A 185 -9.97 5.34 -13.76
CA VAL A 185 -10.05 4.93 -15.18
C VAL A 185 -8.70 5.11 -15.88
N ALA A 186 -8.01 6.24 -15.69
CA ALA A 186 -6.68 6.46 -16.25
C ALA A 186 -5.67 5.40 -15.78
N LEU A 187 -5.66 5.10 -14.47
CA LEU A 187 -4.79 4.10 -13.87
C LEU A 187 -5.09 2.68 -14.36
N SER A 188 -6.35 2.37 -14.69
CA SER A 188 -6.74 1.05 -15.23
C SER A 188 -6.09 0.71 -16.58
N GLY A 189 -5.60 1.72 -17.30
CA GLY A 189 -4.86 1.55 -18.55
C GLY A 189 -3.41 1.10 -18.36
N LEU A 190 -2.89 1.12 -17.14
CA LEU A 190 -1.53 0.70 -16.82
C LEU A 190 -1.45 -0.81 -16.62
N THR A 191 -0.39 -1.44 -17.13
CA THR A 191 -0.12 -2.86 -16.89
C THR A 191 0.11 -3.13 -15.40
N GLY A 192 -0.43 -4.24 -14.89
CA GLY A 192 -0.31 -4.62 -13.49
C GLY A 192 -1.24 -3.85 -12.54
N ILE A 193 -2.16 -3.03 -13.05
CA ILE A 193 -3.14 -2.33 -12.21
C ILE A 193 -4.47 -3.06 -12.20
N TYR A 194 -4.87 -3.58 -11.03
CA TYR A 194 -6.18 -4.15 -10.78
C TYR A 194 -7.03 -3.18 -9.97
N ILE A 195 -8.22 -2.82 -10.46
CA ILE A 195 -9.15 -1.91 -9.78
C ILE A 195 -10.45 -2.67 -9.48
N PRO A 196 -10.66 -3.11 -8.22
CA PRO A 196 -11.80 -3.94 -7.83
C PRO A 196 -13.16 -3.35 -8.22
N ARG A 197 -13.31 -2.02 -8.12
CA ARG A 197 -14.57 -1.33 -8.45
C ARG A 197 -15.02 -1.57 -9.89
N PHE A 198 -14.10 -1.84 -10.82
CA PHE A 198 -14.41 -2.07 -12.23
C PHE A 198 -14.48 -3.55 -12.62
N HIS A 199 -14.28 -4.47 -11.68
CA HIS A 199 -14.25 -5.91 -11.93
C HIS A 199 -15.26 -6.64 -11.04
N HIS A 200 -16.29 -7.19 -11.65
CA HIS A 200 -17.37 -7.87 -10.95
C HIS A 200 -17.24 -9.39 -11.13
N PRO A 201 -16.94 -10.16 -10.07
CA PRO A 201 -16.75 -11.59 -10.18
C PRO A 201 -18.09 -12.30 -10.42
N ARG A 202 -18.14 -13.10 -11.48
CA ARG A 202 -19.31 -13.93 -11.80
C ARG A 202 -19.17 -15.32 -11.22
N HIS A 203 -20.21 -15.75 -10.53
CA HIS A 203 -20.28 -17.07 -9.95
C HIS A 203 -21.42 -17.87 -10.59
N GLN A 204 -21.14 -19.12 -10.94
CA GLN A 204 -22.14 -20.10 -11.34
C GLN A 204 -22.02 -21.31 -10.43
N SER A 205 -23.11 -21.66 -9.73
CA SER A 205 -23.13 -22.77 -8.77
C SER A 205 -22.00 -22.73 -7.74
N GLY A 206 -21.66 -21.52 -7.25
CA GLY A 206 -20.60 -21.31 -6.25
C GLY A 206 -19.16 -21.31 -6.80
N ARG A 207 -18.97 -21.48 -8.11
CA ARG A 207 -17.65 -21.42 -8.76
C ARG A 207 -17.49 -20.10 -9.51
N LEU A 208 -16.32 -19.47 -9.37
CA LEU A 208 -15.92 -18.33 -10.20
C LEU A 208 -15.81 -18.76 -11.67
N VAL A 209 -16.61 -18.16 -12.54
CA VAL A 209 -16.63 -18.44 -13.99
C VAL A 209 -15.99 -17.33 -14.82
N GLY A 210 -15.72 -16.17 -14.22
CA GLY A 210 -15.01 -15.07 -14.86
C GLY A 210 -15.34 -13.73 -14.21
N PHE A 211 -14.95 -12.65 -14.87
CA PHE A 211 -15.23 -11.28 -14.45
C PHE A 211 -16.05 -10.57 -15.52
N GLU A 212 -16.93 -9.68 -15.09
CA GLU A 212 -17.52 -8.63 -15.94
C GLU A 212 -16.82 -7.32 -15.62
N THR A 213 -16.40 -6.59 -16.65
CA THR A 213 -15.75 -5.29 -16.50
C THR A 213 -16.55 -4.17 -17.14
N GLU A 214 -16.34 -2.96 -16.65
CA GLU A 214 -16.89 -1.75 -17.29
C GLU A 214 -16.29 -1.55 -18.70
N THR A 215 -16.99 -0.77 -19.54
CA THR A 215 -16.55 -0.53 -20.94
C THR A 215 -15.20 0.19 -20.98
N GLY A 216 -14.24 -0.37 -21.72
CA GLY A 216 -12.89 0.19 -21.84
C GLY A 216 -11.90 -0.28 -20.77
N ILE A 217 -12.36 -1.02 -19.77
CA ILE A 217 -11.51 -1.59 -18.72
C ILE A 217 -11.04 -2.99 -19.14
N PRO A 218 -9.73 -3.31 -19.05
CA PRO A 218 -9.20 -4.61 -19.42
C PRO A 218 -9.80 -5.71 -18.54
N CYS A 219 -10.34 -6.77 -19.17
CA CYS A 219 -10.94 -7.90 -18.44
C CYS A 219 -9.91 -8.77 -17.72
N ARG A 220 -8.66 -8.77 -18.18
CA ARG A 220 -7.55 -9.52 -17.60
C ARG A 220 -6.39 -8.58 -17.34
N ILE A 221 -5.95 -8.56 -16.09
CA ILE A 221 -4.78 -7.77 -15.69
C ILE A 221 -3.53 -8.62 -15.92
N GLU A 222 -2.63 -8.10 -16.75
CA GLU A 222 -1.32 -8.71 -16.97
C GLU A 222 -0.39 -8.36 -15.83
N ARG A 223 0.34 -9.36 -15.35
CA ARG A 223 1.35 -9.18 -14.32
C ARG A 223 2.57 -8.50 -14.92
N VAL A 224 3.09 -7.50 -14.21
CA VAL A 224 4.41 -6.95 -14.49
C VAL A 224 5.49 -7.82 -13.86
N CYS A 225 6.42 -8.31 -14.67
CA CYS A 225 7.64 -8.98 -14.22
C CYS A 225 8.84 -8.25 -14.81
N ALA A 226 9.83 -7.91 -13.99
CA ALA A 226 11.11 -7.49 -14.52
C ALA A 226 11.81 -8.67 -15.20
N GLU A 227 12.66 -8.33 -16.17
CA GLU A 227 13.48 -9.31 -16.88
C GLU A 227 14.48 -9.97 -15.91
N LEU A 228 14.22 -11.23 -15.57
CA LEU A 228 15.12 -12.06 -14.75
C LEU A 228 16.39 -12.52 -15.51
N GLU A 229 16.55 -12.13 -16.79
CA GLU A 229 17.59 -12.67 -17.70
C GLU A 229 19.03 -12.27 -17.36
N LYS A 230 19.27 -11.42 -16.35
CA LYS A 230 20.63 -10.99 -15.98
C LYS A 230 21.32 -11.87 -14.93
N HIS A 231 20.60 -12.79 -14.28
CA HIS A 231 21.18 -13.70 -13.28
C HIS A 231 20.53 -15.09 -13.38
N PRO A 232 21.13 -16.04 -14.11
CA PRO A 232 20.58 -17.39 -14.17
C PRO A 232 20.49 -17.96 -12.74
N PRO A 233 19.36 -18.59 -12.37
CA PRO A 233 19.30 -19.31 -11.09
C PRO A 233 20.40 -20.36 -11.09
N ALA A 234 21.04 -20.58 -9.94
CA ALA A 234 21.99 -21.67 -9.81
C ALA A 234 21.27 -22.97 -10.16
N GLN A 235 21.64 -23.57 -11.31
CA GLN A 235 21.21 -24.91 -11.67
C GLN A 235 21.78 -25.84 -10.61
N THR A 236 20.98 -26.22 -9.63
CA THR A 236 21.35 -27.37 -8.80
C THR A 236 20.98 -28.61 -9.59
N VAL A 237 22.00 -29.16 -10.26
CA VAL A 237 21.96 -30.46 -10.94
C VAL A 237 22.34 -31.52 -9.89
N ILE A 238 21.49 -32.56 -9.81
CA ILE A 238 21.42 -33.71 -8.89
C ILE A 238 20.85 -33.39 -7.50
#